data_AF-A0A7V9BXT6-F1
#
_entry.id   AF-A0A7V9BXT6-F1
#
_cell.length_a   1.000
_cell.length_b   1.000
_cell.length_c   1.000
_cell.angle_alpha   90.00
_cell.angle_beta   90.00
_cell.angle_gamma   90.00
#
_symmetry.space_group_name_H-M   'P 1'
#
loop_
_entity.id
_entity.type
_entity.pdbx_description
1 polymer ?
#
loop_
_entity_poly.entity_id
_entity_poly.type
_entity_poly.pdbx_seq_one_letter_code
_entity_poly.pdbx_strand_id
1 'polypeptide(L)'
;MTLETKEWQELSEGAREVFGPARAAIFMSAMDQGFRADLATRGDVAQLQVATRADMAELRSELRVEIAGVRAELSELKATVESKLRAQTWTMVTVLLAGIGASRFF
;
A
#
# COMPACT_ATOMS: atom_id res chain seq x y z
N MET A 1 -29.12 -0.59 0.16
CA MET A 1 -30.48 -0.06 0.33
C MET A 1 -31.36 -0.74 -0.71
N THR A 2 -31.94 -1.89 -0.36
CA THR A 2 -32.86 -2.62 -1.22
C THR A 2 -34.21 -1.92 -1.10
N LEU A 3 -34.67 -1.25 -2.15
CA LEU A 3 -36.06 -0.81 -2.20
C LEU A 3 -36.93 -2.05 -1.92
N GLU A 4 -37.76 -1.97 -0.89
CA GLU A 4 -38.61 -3.09 -0.48
C GLU A 4 -39.51 -3.45 -1.67
N THR A 5 -39.80 -4.72 -1.88
CA THR A 5 -40.65 -5.17 -3.02
C THR A 5 -42.01 -4.46 -3.07
N LYS A 6 -42.46 -3.89 -1.94
CA LYS A 6 -43.65 -3.05 -1.83
C LYS A 6 -43.49 -1.66 -2.46
N GLU A 7 -42.38 -0.98 -2.25
CA GLU A 7 -42.15 0.37 -2.80
C GLU A 7 -42.10 0.35 -4.33
N TRP A 8 -41.51 -0.71 -4.90
CA TRP A 8 -41.52 -0.95 -6.35
C TRP A 8 -42.93 -1.24 -6.90
N GLN A 9 -43.79 -1.89 -6.09
CA GLN A 9 -45.17 -2.14 -6.47
C GLN A 9 -45.98 -0.84 -6.47
N GLU A 10 -45.87 -0.04 -5.42
CA GLU A 10 -46.55 1.27 -5.31
C GLU A 10 -46.12 2.23 -6.43
N LEU A 11 -44.82 2.30 -6.72
CA LEU A 11 -44.30 3.10 -7.82
C LEU A 11 -44.81 2.61 -9.19
N SER A 12 -44.93 1.28 -9.36
CA SER A 12 -45.46 0.69 -10.59
C SER A 12 -46.95 1.00 -10.79
N GLU A 13 -47.73 1.00 -9.71
CA GLU A 13 -49.16 1.34 -9.75
C GLU A 13 -49.35 2.83 -10.03
N GLY A 14 -48.65 3.70 -9.31
CA GLY A 14 -48.69 5.15 -9.56
C GLY A 14 -48.23 5.50 -10.99
N ALA A 15 -47.18 4.85 -11.51
CA ALA A 15 -46.76 5.04 -12.89
C ALA A 15 -47.80 4.54 -13.91
N ARG A 16 -48.50 3.43 -13.62
CA ARG A 16 -49.58 2.93 -14.48
C ARG A 16 -50.78 3.87 -14.50
N GLU A 17 -51.11 4.47 -13.37
CA GLU A 17 -52.19 5.45 -13.24
C GLU A 17 -51.88 6.72 -14.06
N VAL A 18 -50.68 7.27 -13.92
CA VAL A 18 -50.30 8.53 -14.57
C VAL A 18 -50.00 8.37 -16.06
N PHE A 19 -49.27 7.32 -16.45
CA PHE A 19 -48.74 7.19 -17.81
C PHE A 19 -49.48 6.14 -18.65
N GLY A 20 -50.32 5.32 -18.04
CA GLY A 20 -50.90 4.13 -18.67
C GLY A 20 -49.92 2.95 -18.68
N PRO A 21 -50.43 1.72 -18.90
CA PRO A 21 -49.68 0.48 -18.65
C PRO A 21 -48.41 0.31 -19.50
N ALA A 22 -48.46 0.70 -20.77
CA ALA A 22 -47.33 0.53 -21.69
C ALA A 22 -46.14 1.45 -21.34
N ARG A 23 -46.41 2.72 -21.01
CA ARG A 23 -45.36 3.70 -20.67
C ARG A 23 -44.80 3.47 -19.28
N ALA A 24 -45.63 3.04 -18.34
CA ALA A 24 -45.18 2.63 -17.02
C ALA A 24 -44.18 1.47 -17.11
N ALA A 25 -44.45 0.45 -17.93
CA ALA A 25 -43.51 -0.67 -18.10
C ALA A 25 -42.14 -0.23 -18.61
N ILE A 26 -42.10 0.69 -19.59
CA ILE A 26 -40.85 1.25 -20.11
C ILE A 26 -40.11 2.03 -19.02
N PHE A 27 -40.80 2.93 -18.32
CA PHE A 27 -40.22 3.73 -17.23
C PHE A 27 -39.62 2.86 -16.11
N MET A 28 -40.37 1.84 -15.67
CA MET A 28 -39.90 0.92 -14.62
C MET A 28 -38.69 0.11 -15.09
N SER A 29 -38.69 -0.37 -16.35
CA SER A 29 -37.56 -1.11 -16.90
C SER A 29 -36.30 -0.25 -17.03
N ALA A 30 -36.45 1.01 -17.43
CA ALA A 30 -35.35 1.96 -17.57
C ALA A 30 -34.74 2.31 -16.21
N MET A 31 -35.58 2.45 -15.17
CA MET A 31 -35.10 2.72 -13.81
C MET A 31 -34.40 1.50 -13.17
N ASP A 32 -34.92 0.29 -13.36
CA ASP A 32 -34.23 -0.93 -12.86
C ASP A 32 -32.87 -1.10 -13.54
N GLN A 33 -32.77 -0.86 -14.85
CA GLN A 33 -31.51 -0.95 -15.58
C GLN A 33 -30.51 0.14 -15.18
N GLY A 34 -30.96 1.40 -15.10
CA GLY A 34 -30.11 2.53 -14.70
C GLY A 34 -29.60 2.39 -13.26
N PHE A 35 -30.49 1.98 -12.34
CA PHE A 35 -30.13 1.74 -10.94
C PHE A 35 -29.14 0.58 -10.81
N ARG A 36 -29.34 -0.53 -11.52
CA ARG A 36 -28.41 -1.67 -11.47
C ARG A 36 -27.04 -1.38 -12.08
N ALA A 37 -26.97 -0.50 -13.07
CA ALA A 37 -25.70 -0.15 -13.72
C ALA A 37 -24.77 0.68 -12.82
N ASP A 38 -25.33 1.49 -11.91
CA ASP A 38 -24.56 2.34 -11.00
C ASP A 38 -24.21 1.64 -9.67
N LEU A 39 -24.83 0.49 -9.39
CA LEU A 39 -24.56 -0.28 -8.20
C LEU A 39 -23.36 -1.20 -8.37
N ALA A 40 -22.35 -0.99 -7.52
CA ALA A 40 -21.28 -1.97 -7.34
C ALA A 40 -21.87 -3.33 -6.93
N THR A 41 -21.55 -4.36 -7.71
CA THR A 41 -21.99 -5.72 -7.46
C THR A 41 -21.14 -6.37 -6.37
N ARG A 42 -21.61 -7.48 -5.81
CA ARG A 42 -20.78 -8.30 -4.91
C ARG A 42 -19.50 -8.81 -5.59
N GLY A 43 -19.53 -9.00 -6.90
CA GLY A 43 -18.35 -9.38 -7.69
C GLY A 43 -17.29 -8.27 -7.69
N ASP A 44 -17.71 -7.03 -7.88
CA ASP A 44 -16.82 -5.87 -7.87
C ASP A 44 -16.14 -5.69 -6.50
N VAL A 45 -16.93 -5.82 -5.43
CA VAL A 45 -16.40 -5.77 -4.06
C VAL A 45 -15.44 -6.92 -3.78
N ALA A 46 -15.74 -8.14 -4.26
CA ALA A 46 -14.85 -9.29 -4.11
C ALA A 46 -13.54 -9.11 -4.89
N GLN A 47 -13.59 -8.57 -6.10
CA GLN A 47 -12.40 -8.26 -6.90
C GLN A 47 -11.54 -7.20 -6.21
N LEU A 48 -12.13 -6.11 -5.72
CA LEU A 48 -11.42 -5.10 -4.95
C LEU A 48 -10.79 -5.68 -3.67
N GLN A 49 -11.47 -6.60 -2.99
CA GLN A 49 -10.91 -7.26 -1.82
C GLN A 49 -9.70 -8.15 -2.15
N VAL A 50 -9.73 -8.84 -3.30
CA VAL A 50 -8.61 -9.65 -3.76
C VAL A 50 -7.43 -8.75 -4.17
N ALA A 51 -7.69 -7.71 -4.96
CA ALA A 51 -6.68 -6.76 -5.39
C ALA A 51 -5.99 -6.09 -4.19
N THR A 52 -6.77 -5.54 -3.26
CA THR A 52 -6.20 -4.90 -2.06
C THR A 52 -5.40 -5.86 -1.18
N ARG A 53 -5.77 -7.14 -1.10
CA ARG A 53 -4.98 -8.17 -0.40
C ARG A 53 -3.66 -8.47 -1.12
N ALA A 54 -3.67 -8.51 -2.45
CA ALA A 54 -2.46 -8.69 -3.25
C ALA A 54 -1.51 -7.50 -3.06
N ASP A 55 -2.01 -6.27 -3.21
CA ASP A 55 -1.22 -5.04 -3.03
C ASP A 55 -0.61 -4.98 -1.62
N MET A 56 -1.38 -5.31 -0.58
CA MET A 56 -0.86 -5.37 0.80
C MET A 56 0.22 -6.44 0.99
N ALA A 57 0.13 -7.57 0.28
CA ALA A 57 1.13 -8.62 0.35
C ALA A 57 2.42 -8.20 -0.36
N GLU A 58 2.30 -7.54 -1.51
CA GLU A 58 3.41 -6.97 -2.27
C GLU A 58 4.14 -5.90 -1.47
N LEU A 59 3.44 -4.89 -0.95
CA LEU A 59 4.00 -3.84 -0.10
C LEU A 59 4.72 -4.42 1.14
N ARG A 60 4.16 -5.47 1.76
CA ARG A 60 4.82 -6.13 2.89
C ARG A 60 6.11 -6.84 2.47
N SER A 61 6.17 -7.39 1.26
CA SER A 61 7.36 -8.02 0.71
C SER A 61 8.44 -6.98 0.41
N GLU A 62 8.09 -5.90 -0.29
CA GLU A 62 8.98 -4.79 -0.61
C GLU A 62 9.60 -4.21 0.66
N LEU A 63 8.77 -3.89 1.67
CA LEU A 63 9.25 -3.34 2.93
C LEU A 63 10.21 -4.29 3.67
N ARG A 64 10.00 -5.61 3.59
CA ARG A 64 10.94 -6.58 4.17
C ARG A 64 12.28 -6.56 3.47
N VAL A 65 12.29 -6.45 2.14
CA VAL A 65 13.51 -6.36 1.34
C VAL A 65 14.25 -5.07 1.66
N GLU A 66 13.56 -3.93 1.69
CA GLU A 66 14.16 -2.63 2.02
C GLU A 66 14.75 -2.62 3.44
N ILE A 67 14.02 -3.14 4.43
CA ILE A 67 14.53 -3.24 5.82
C ILE A 67 15.77 -4.14 5.88
N ALA A 68 15.80 -5.25 5.13
CA ALA A 68 16.97 -6.11 5.05
C ALA A 68 18.16 -5.39 4.41
N GLY A 69 17.92 -4.61 3.35
CA GLY A 69 18.92 -3.76 2.70
C GLY A 69 19.52 -2.74 3.66
N VAL A 70 18.69 -1.96 4.35
CA VAL A 70 19.15 -0.97 5.35
C VAL A 70 19.95 -1.63 6.47
N ARG A 71 19.55 -2.81 6.95
CA ARG A 71 20.31 -3.56 7.97
C ARG A 71 21.69 -4.00 7.45
N ALA A 72 21.79 -4.41 6.19
CA ALA A 72 23.05 -4.77 5.57
C ALA A 72 23.97 -3.55 5.43
N GLU A 73 23.45 -2.43 4.92
CA GLU A 73 24.17 -1.16 4.80
C GLU A 73 24.69 -0.65 6.15
N LEU A 74 23.87 -0.71 7.21
CA LEU A 74 24.31 -0.35 8.56
C LEU A 74 25.41 -1.26 9.10
N SER A 75 25.34 -2.56 8.79
CA SER A 75 26.37 -3.53 9.20
C SER A 75 27.69 -3.27 8.48
N GLU A 76 27.64 -2.96 7.19
CA GLU A 76 28.81 -2.59 6.39
C GLU A 76 29.41 -1.26 6.85
N LEU A 77 28.58 -0.26 7.13
CA LEU A 77 29.03 1.02 7.67
C LEU A 77 29.73 0.83 9.02
N LYS A 78 29.16 0.02 9.92
CA LYS A 78 29.78 -0.31 11.20
C LYS A 78 31.14 -0.97 11.00
N ALA A 79 31.25 -1.98 10.14
CA ALA A 79 32.51 -2.66 9.85
C ALA A 79 33.56 -1.69 9.26
N THR A 80 33.12 -0.79 8.38
CA THR A 80 33.97 0.24 7.77
C THR A 80 34.50 1.19 8.84
N VAL A 81 33.64 1.69 9.73
CA VAL A 81 34.05 2.57 10.83
C VAL A 81 35.04 1.88 11.77
N GLU A 82 34.77 0.62 12.16
CA GLU A 82 35.68 -0.16 13.00
C GLU A 82 37.04 -0.40 12.34
N SER A 83 37.06 -0.64 11.02
CA SER A 83 38.31 -0.81 10.26
C SER A 83 39.12 0.50 10.22
N LYS A 84 38.46 1.64 9.93
CA LYS A 84 39.10 2.95 9.86
C LYS A 84 39.64 3.38 11.22
N LEU A 85 38.88 3.17 12.28
CA LEU A 85 39.32 3.51 13.63
C LEU A 85 40.53 2.68 14.05
N ARG A 86 40.51 1.36 13.81
CA ARG A 86 41.69 0.50 14.07
C ARG A 86 42.90 0.94 13.29
N ALA A 87 42.75 1.21 11.99
CA ALA A 87 43.84 1.71 11.15
C ALA A 87 44.38 3.04 11.69
N GLN A 88 43.51 3.96 12.09
CA GLN A 88 43.89 5.24 12.67
C GLN A 88 44.63 5.07 14.02
N THR A 89 44.18 4.16 14.88
CA THR A 89 44.87 3.82 16.13
C THR A 89 46.29 3.34 15.84
N TRP A 90 46.46 2.44 14.86
CA TRP A 90 47.78 1.95 14.46
C TRP A 90 48.68 3.07 13.93
N THR A 91 48.15 3.96 13.09
CA THR A 91 48.90 5.13 12.59
C THR A 91 49.31 6.06 13.73
N MET A 92 48.45 6.28 14.72
CA MET A 92 48.81 7.11 15.87
C MET A 92 49.93 6.47 16.70
N VAL A 93 49.87 5.15 16.93
CA VAL A 93 50.90 4.40 17.64
C VAL A 93 52.25 4.49 16.93
N THR A 94 52.29 4.33 15.59
CA THR A 94 53.54 4.41 14.83
C THR A 94 54.16 5.81 14.89
N VAL A 95 53.33 6.87 14.78
CA VAL A 95 53.78 8.26 14.92
C VAL A 95 54.34 8.54 16.32
N LEU A 96 53.65 8.09 17.37
CA LEU A 96 54.10 8.26 18.75
C LEU A 96 55.43 7.55 19.02
N LEU A 97 55.58 6.31 18.54
CA LEU A 97 56.83 5.54 18.70
C LEU A 97 58.01 6.19 17.95
N ALA A 98 57.78 6.72 16.74
CA ALA A 98 58.80 7.43 15.97
C ALA A 98 59.27 8.71 16.69
N GLY A 99 58.35 9.44 17.34
CA GLY A 99 58.67 10.64 18.12
C GLY A 99 59.56 10.36 19.34
N ILE A 100 59.28 9.29 20.09
CA ILE A 100 60.07 8.91 21.28
C ILE A 100 61.50 8.51 20.91
N GLY A 101 61.69 7.82 19.77
CA GLY A 101 63.01 7.44 19.28
C GLY A 101 63.89 8.65 18.91
N ALA A 102 63.31 9.73 18.41
CA ALA A 102 64.02 10.95 18.05
C ALA A 102 64.46 11.78 19.27
N SER A 103 63.71 11.75 20.37
CA SER A 103 64.01 12.54 21.58
C SER A 103 65.17 11.98 22.44
N ARG A 104 65.66 10.76 22.17
CA ARG A 104 66.71 10.10 22.96
C ARG A 104 68.11 10.23 22.35
N PHE A 105 68.23 10.94 21.22
CA PHE A 105 69.46 11.14 20.46
C PHE A 105 69.90 12.62 20.36
N PHE A 106 69.26 13.53 21.12
CA PHE A 106 69.67 14.92 21.31
C PHE A 106 69.86 15.21 22.80
#